data_AF-Q54167-F1
#
_entry.id   AF-Q54167-F1
#
_cell.length_a   1.000
_cell.length_b   1.000
_cell.length_c   1.000
_cell.angle_alpha   90.00
_cell.angle_beta   90.00
_cell.angle_gamma   90.00
#
_symmetry.space_group_name_H-M   'P 1'
#
loop_
_entity.id
_entity.type
_entity.pdbx_description
1 polymer ?
#
loop_
_entity_poly.entity_id
_entity_poly.type
_entity_poly.pdbx_seq_one_letter_code
_entity_poly.pdbx_strand_id
1 'polypeptide(L)'
;MRTADLFYALYARRLRRQTAAGPLPKHIGLIMDGNRRWARQMGMANPSIGHRYGAEHVESVLSWCETAGIKHVTVFVCSTENLQRRGDTEVSFLMQVIEQVVAVHLARPDARWQVRIAGTLDALR
;
A
#
# COMPACT_ATOMS: atom_id res chain seq x y z
N MET A 1 1.65 -3.98 30.60
CA MET A 1 0.89 -4.52 29.44
C MET A 1 -0.58 -4.33 29.73
N ARG A 2 -1.35 -3.68 28.84
CA ARG A 2 -2.79 -3.50 29.06
C ARG A 2 -3.47 -4.85 28.81
N THR A 3 -4.53 -5.17 29.56
CA THR A 3 -5.28 -6.42 29.40
C THR A 3 -5.78 -6.63 27.97
N ALA A 4 -6.16 -5.55 27.29
CA ALA A 4 -6.52 -5.55 25.86
C ALA A 4 -5.42 -6.09 24.94
N ASP A 5 -4.14 -5.80 25.23
CA ASP A 5 -3.00 -6.25 24.42
C ASP A 5 -2.87 -7.78 24.48
N LEU A 6 -3.15 -8.36 25.65
CA LEU A 6 -3.12 -9.81 25.85
C LEU A 6 -4.25 -10.50 25.09
N PHE A 7 -5.47 -9.97 25.16
CA PHE A 7 -6.60 -10.51 24.38
C PHE A 7 -6.35 -10.43 22.88
N TYR A 8 -5.80 -9.31 22.40
CA TYR A 8 -5.44 -9.14 21.01
C TYR A 8 -4.33 -10.12 20.58
N ALA A 9 -3.30 -10.31 21.40
CA ALA A 9 -2.23 -11.26 21.13
C ALA A 9 -2.77 -12.71 21.03
N LEU A 10 -3.68 -13.10 21.92
CA LEU A 10 -4.33 -14.41 21.88
C LEU A 10 -5.20 -14.58 20.61
N TYR A 11 -5.94 -13.54 20.24
CA TYR A 11 -6.75 -13.50 19.02
C TYR A 11 -5.88 -13.64 17.76
N ALA A 12 -4.81 -12.84 17.65
CA ALA A 12 -3.87 -12.91 16.54
C ALA A 12 -3.20 -14.29 16.45
N ARG A 13 -2.86 -14.91 17.59
CA ARG A 13 -2.31 -16.28 17.62
C ARG A 13 -3.30 -17.31 17.09
N ARG A 14 -4.59 -17.17 17.43
CA ARG A 14 -5.65 -18.03 16.89
C ARG A 14 -5.79 -17.88 15.38
N LEU A 15 -5.86 -16.66 14.87
CA LEU A 15 -5.96 -16.39 13.43
C LEU A 15 -4.78 -16.98 12.66
N ARG A 16 -3.55 -16.77 13.14
CA ARG A 16 -2.34 -17.33 12.52
C ARG A 16 -2.37 -18.85 12.43
N ARG A 17 -2.89 -19.54 13.45
CA ARG A 17 -3.04 -21.00 13.41
C ARG A 17 -4.08 -21.45 12.38
N GLN A 18 -5.18 -20.72 12.26
CA GLN A 18 -6.22 -21.02 11.28
C GLN A 18 -5.72 -20.83 9.85
N THR A 19 -4.92 -19.79 9.60
CA THR A 19 -4.38 -19.52 8.26
C THR A 19 -3.15 -20.36 7.93
N ALA A 20 -2.32 -20.74 8.92
CA ALA A 20 -1.12 -21.56 8.70
C ALA A 20 -1.42 -22.99 8.23
N ALA A 21 -2.60 -23.53 8.55
CA ALA A 21 -3.01 -24.87 8.15
C ALA A 21 -3.72 -24.91 6.77
N GLY A 22 -3.99 -23.75 6.16
CA GLY A 22 -4.70 -23.64 4.89
C GLY A 22 -3.77 -23.35 3.70
N PRO A 23 -4.27 -23.49 2.46
CA PRO A 23 -3.52 -23.12 1.28
C PRO A 23 -3.25 -21.60 1.26
N LEU A 24 -1.97 -21.22 1.12
CA LEU A 24 -1.58 -19.82 1.00
C LEU A 24 -1.81 -19.29 -0.42
N PRO A 25 -2.33 -18.06 -0.58
CA PRO A 25 -2.42 -17.44 -1.88
C PRO A 25 -1.02 -17.16 -2.43
N LYS A 26 -0.81 -17.46 -3.72
CA LYS A 26 0.45 -17.15 -4.41
C LYS A 26 0.56 -15.67 -4.79
N HIS A 27 -0.58 -14.99 -4.91
CA HIS A 27 -0.69 -13.61 -5.37
C HIS A 27 -1.85 -12.89 -4.67
N ILE A 28 -1.61 -11.67 -4.17
CA ILE A 28 -2.63 -10.77 -3.63
C ILE A 28 -2.78 -9.53 -4.51
N GLY A 29 -4.03 -9.14 -4.80
CA GLY A 29 -4.37 -7.83 -5.31
C GLY A 29 -4.78 -6.89 -4.17
N LEU A 30 -4.19 -5.70 -4.12
CA LEU A 30 -4.46 -4.65 -3.13
C LEU A 30 -4.98 -3.41 -3.84
N ILE A 31 -6.14 -2.89 -3.43
CA ILE A 31 -6.64 -1.58 -3.88
C ILE A 31 -6.43 -0.59 -2.75
N MET A 32 -5.62 0.44 -2.99
CA MET A 32 -5.34 1.49 -2.01
C MET A 32 -6.41 2.58 -2.06
N ASP A 33 -7.60 2.28 -1.55
CA ASP A 33 -8.68 3.27 -1.38
C ASP A 33 -8.67 3.89 0.02
N GLY A 34 -9.37 5.01 0.18
CA GLY A 34 -9.63 5.62 1.48
C GLY A 34 -8.68 6.74 1.85
N ASN A 35 -7.61 6.99 1.08
CA ASN A 35 -6.60 8.02 1.35
C ASN A 35 -7.21 9.41 1.59
N ARG A 36 -8.22 9.81 0.78
CA ARG A 36 -8.93 11.09 0.96
C ARG A 36 -9.75 11.15 2.25
N ARG A 37 -10.43 10.05 2.61
CA ARG A 37 -11.24 9.95 3.85
C ARG A 37 -10.33 9.99 5.08
N TRP A 38 -9.24 9.23 5.03
CA TRP A 38 -8.24 9.16 6.09
C TRP A 38 -7.57 10.53 6.30
N ALA A 39 -7.15 11.22 5.23
CA ALA A 39 -6.55 12.55 5.32
C ALA A 39 -7.50 13.58 5.96
N ARG A 40 -8.80 13.54 5.62
CA ARG A 40 -9.83 14.39 6.26
C ARG A 40 -10.00 14.08 7.75
N GLN A 41 -10.04 12.80 8.12
CA GLN A 41 -10.18 12.38 9.52
C GLN A 41 -8.96 12.77 10.37
N MET A 42 -7.79 12.81 9.77
CA MET A 42 -6.55 13.21 10.44
C MET A 42 -6.36 14.74 10.50
N GLY A 43 -7.33 15.53 10.03
CA GLY A 43 -7.25 17.00 10.05
C GLY A 43 -6.08 17.56 9.24
N MET A 44 -5.57 16.80 8.26
CA MET A 44 -4.33 17.16 7.57
C MET A 44 -4.59 18.28 6.56
N ALA A 45 -4.14 19.49 6.89
CA ALA A 45 -4.07 20.61 5.95
C ALA A 45 -2.90 20.48 4.96
N ASN A 46 -1.91 19.64 5.27
CA ASN A 46 -0.70 19.47 4.46
C ASN A 46 -0.73 18.15 3.68
N PRO A 47 -0.78 18.21 2.34
CA PRO A 47 -0.79 17.03 1.47
C PRO A 47 0.44 16.11 1.66
N SER A 48 1.60 16.67 2.05
CA SER A 48 2.85 15.92 2.24
C SER A 48 2.79 14.83 3.31
N ILE A 49 1.90 14.97 4.30
CA ILE A 49 1.76 13.98 5.37
C ILE A 49 1.09 12.72 4.80
N GLY A 50 0.06 12.85 3.95
CA GLY A 50 -0.63 11.72 3.34
C GLY A 50 0.29 10.80 2.52
N HIS A 51 1.34 11.34 1.90
CA HIS A 51 2.34 10.56 1.16
C HIS A 51 3.09 9.56 2.02
N ARG A 52 3.55 10.02 3.19
CA ARG A 52 4.33 9.20 4.10
C ARG A 52 3.52 8.00 4.59
N TYR A 53 2.25 8.23 4.94
CA TYR A 53 1.36 7.15 5.39
C TYR A 53 1.03 6.15 4.27
N GLY A 54 0.87 6.61 3.03
CA GLY A 54 0.69 5.73 1.88
C GLY A 54 1.91 4.82 1.65
N ALA A 55 3.11 5.41 1.68
CA ALA A 55 4.38 4.69 1.53
C ALA A 55 4.57 3.64 2.64
N GLU A 56 4.45 4.06 3.89
CA GLU A 56 4.59 3.20 5.08
C GLU A 56 3.57 2.05 5.08
N HIS A 57 2.36 2.31 4.58
CA HIS A 57 1.33 1.28 4.51
C HIS A 57 1.65 0.21 3.47
N VAL A 58 2.08 0.61 2.26
CA VAL A 58 2.51 -0.34 1.23
C VAL A 58 3.66 -1.20 1.73
N GLU A 59 4.68 -0.56 2.30
CA GLU A 59 5.85 -1.26 2.84
C GLU A 59 5.46 -2.28 3.92
N SER A 60 4.55 -1.90 4.82
CA SER A 60 4.02 -2.78 5.86
C SER A 60 3.31 -4.01 5.27
N VAL A 61 2.42 -3.80 4.29
CA VAL A 61 1.67 -4.89 3.65
C VAL A 61 2.60 -5.82 2.89
N LEU A 62 3.57 -5.29 2.15
CA LEU A 62 4.56 -6.09 1.43
C LEU A 62 5.41 -6.93 2.40
N SER A 63 5.84 -6.35 3.52
CA SER A 63 6.59 -7.06 4.57
C SER A 63 5.76 -8.18 5.22
N TRP A 64 4.45 -7.97 5.43
CA TRP A 64 3.56 -9.02 5.91
C TRP A 64 3.39 -10.15 4.89
N CYS A 65 3.23 -9.81 3.61
CA CYS A 65 3.12 -10.78 2.53
C CYS A 65 4.39 -11.64 2.44
N GLU A 66 5.56 -11.02 2.51
CA GLU A 66 6.84 -11.72 2.52
C GLU A 66 6.98 -12.64 3.72
N THR A 67 6.65 -12.15 4.93
CA THR A 67 6.68 -12.97 6.15
C THR A 67 5.72 -14.16 6.06
N ALA A 68 4.60 -14.00 5.36
CA ALA A 68 3.63 -15.05 5.10
C ALA A 68 4.00 -15.98 3.93
N GLY A 69 5.10 -15.72 3.21
CA GLY A 69 5.54 -16.53 2.06
C GLY A 69 4.79 -16.24 0.75
N ILE A 70 4.09 -15.11 0.66
CA ILE A 70 3.34 -14.68 -0.53
C ILE A 70 4.30 -13.97 -1.48
N LYS A 71 4.47 -14.51 -2.68
CA LYS A 71 5.53 -14.10 -3.62
C LYS A 71 5.14 -12.93 -4.51
N HIS A 72 3.85 -12.70 -4.72
CA HIS A 72 3.37 -11.67 -5.64
C HIS A 72 2.32 -10.79 -4.97
N VAL A 73 2.47 -9.49 -5.16
CA VAL A 73 1.49 -8.49 -4.73
C VAL A 73 1.30 -7.51 -5.88
N THR A 74 0.07 -7.30 -6.30
CA THR A 74 -0.30 -6.23 -7.23
C THR A 74 -0.98 -5.13 -6.44
N VAL A 75 -0.43 -3.93 -6.49
CA VAL A 75 -1.04 -2.76 -5.86
C VAL A 75 -1.69 -1.90 -6.93
N PHE A 76 -3.00 -1.72 -6.83
CA PHE A 76 -3.77 -0.81 -7.68
C PHE A 76 -3.69 0.59 -7.11
N VAL A 77 -3.08 1.47 -7.88
CA VAL A 77 -2.75 2.83 -7.44
C VAL A 77 -3.71 3.86 -8.04
N CYS A 78 -4.04 3.75 -9.33
CA CYS A 78 -4.94 4.68 -10.01
C CYS A 78 -5.59 4.04 -11.24
N SER A 79 -6.84 4.41 -11.54
CA SER A 79 -7.52 4.08 -12.80
C SER A 79 -7.38 5.20 -13.82
N THR A 80 -7.47 4.87 -15.11
CA THR A 80 -7.56 5.87 -16.19
C THR A 80 -8.74 6.82 -16.00
N GLU A 81 -9.89 6.31 -15.57
CA GLU A 81 -11.07 7.11 -15.21
C GLU A 81 -10.78 8.13 -14.09
N ASN A 82 -9.98 7.73 -13.09
CA ASN A 82 -9.58 8.63 -12.01
C ASN A 82 -8.64 9.73 -12.49
N LEU A 83 -7.77 9.45 -13.46
CA LEU A 83 -6.94 10.47 -14.08
C LEU A 83 -7.78 11.49 -14.85
N GLN A 84 -8.80 11.03 -15.58
CA GLN A 84 -9.67 11.91 -16.37
C GLN A 84 -10.63 12.76 -15.52
N ARG A 85 -11.11 12.23 -14.39
CA ARG A 85 -12.08 12.94 -13.53
C ARG A 85 -11.43 13.91 -12.54
N ARG A 86 -10.15 13.73 -12.22
CA ARG A 86 -9.42 14.57 -11.25
C ARG A 86 -8.81 15.77 -11.97
N GLY A 87 -8.72 16.91 -11.28
CA GLY A 87 -8.04 18.08 -11.83
C GLY A 87 -6.52 17.86 -11.91
N ASP A 88 -5.86 18.56 -12.85
CA ASP A 88 -4.44 18.42 -13.16
C ASP A 88 -3.53 18.50 -11.92
N THR A 89 -3.86 19.37 -10.96
CA THR A 89 -3.11 19.49 -9.70
C THR A 89 -3.19 18.21 -8.85
N GLU A 90 -4.35 17.58 -8.75
CA GLU A 90 -4.52 16.34 -7.97
C GLU A 90 -3.85 15.16 -8.65
N VAL A 91 -3.88 15.11 -9.98
CA VAL A 91 -3.18 14.09 -10.78
C VAL A 91 -1.66 14.25 -10.65
N SER A 92 -1.14 15.46 -10.83
CA SER A 92 0.30 15.76 -10.69
C SER A 92 0.80 15.38 -9.29
N PHE A 93 0.03 15.76 -8.27
CA PHE A 93 0.31 15.38 -6.89
C PHE A 93 0.32 13.87 -6.70
N LEU A 94 -0.67 13.15 -7.25
CA LEU A 94 -0.73 11.69 -7.19
C LEU A 94 0.53 11.05 -7.81
N MET A 95 0.95 11.52 -9.00
CA MET A 95 2.14 11.01 -9.67
C MET A 95 3.41 11.23 -8.85
N GLN A 96 3.56 12.42 -8.26
CA GLN A 96 4.69 12.72 -7.39
C GLN A 96 4.78 11.75 -6.19
N VAL A 97 3.65 11.35 -5.61
CA VAL A 97 3.63 10.35 -4.53
C VAL A 97 4.15 9.02 -5.02
N ILE A 98 3.66 8.59 -6.18
CA ILE A 98 3.96 7.27 -6.73
C ILE A 98 5.44 7.18 -7.04
N GLU A 99 5.98 8.19 -7.72
CA GLU A 99 7.41 8.29 -8.01
C GLU A 99 8.23 8.24 -6.73
N GLN A 100 7.85 9.00 -5.71
CA GLN A 100 8.59 9.02 -4.45
C GLN A 100 8.54 7.68 -3.72
N VAL A 101 7.37 7.04 -3.62
CA VAL A 101 7.23 5.71 -3.01
C VAL A 101 8.09 4.69 -3.74
N VAL A 102 8.01 4.66 -5.08
CA VAL A 102 8.76 3.72 -5.90
C VAL A 102 10.26 3.97 -5.78
N ALA A 103 10.72 5.20 -5.99
CA ALA A 103 12.14 5.54 -5.98
C ALA A 103 12.79 5.37 -4.59
N VAL A 104 12.09 5.79 -3.53
CA VAL A 104 12.66 5.80 -2.17
C VAL A 104 12.55 4.44 -1.49
N HIS A 105 11.43 3.73 -1.65
CA HIS A 105 11.18 2.52 -0.86
C HIS A 105 11.33 1.22 -1.67
N LEU A 106 11.05 1.23 -2.97
CA LEU A 106 10.86 -0.01 -3.73
C LEU A 106 11.92 -0.27 -4.82
N ALA A 107 12.60 0.75 -5.33
CA ALA A 107 13.53 0.66 -6.47
C ALA A 107 14.98 1.06 -6.15
N ARG A 108 15.39 0.94 -4.88
CA ARG A 108 16.78 1.18 -4.46
C ARG A 108 17.74 0.14 -5.09
N PRO A 109 19.05 0.43 -5.22
CA PRO A 109 20.03 -0.52 -5.73
C PRO A 109 20.02 -1.88 -4.99
N ASP A 110 19.73 -1.85 -3.69
CA ASP A 110 19.64 -3.03 -2.81
C ASP A 110 18.18 -3.40 -2.50
N ALA A 111 17.26 -3.10 -3.42
CA ALA A 111 15.83 -3.25 -3.17
C ALA A 111 15.45 -4.69 -2.78
N ARG A 112 14.69 -4.79 -1.69
CA ARG A 112 14.15 -6.04 -1.14
C ARG A 112 13.15 -6.73 -2.09
N TRP A 113 12.49 -5.95 -2.94
CA TRP A 113 11.41 -6.42 -3.81
C TRP A 113 11.65 -6.01 -5.27
N GLN A 114 11.25 -6.88 -6.20
CA GLN A 114 11.23 -6.53 -7.62
C GLN A 114 9.92 -5.79 -7.95
N VAL A 115 10.04 -4.56 -8.45
CA VAL A 115 8.90 -3.75 -8.91
C VAL A 115 8.68 -3.95 -10.39
N ARG A 116 7.41 -4.13 -10.80
CA ARG A 116 6.98 -4.06 -12.19
C ARG A 116 5.79 -3.12 -12.29
N ILE A 117 5.84 -2.19 -13.23
CA ILE A 117 4.76 -1.24 -13.48
C ILE A 117 3.92 -1.79 -14.63
N ALA A 118 2.59 -1.80 -14.44
CA ALA A 118 1.64 -2.24 -15.46
C ALA A 118 0.53 -1.19 -15.61
N GLY A 119 0.26 -0.81 -16.86
CA GLY A 119 -0.76 0.19 -17.19
C GLY A 119 -0.43 0.95 -18.47
N THR A 120 -1.27 1.91 -18.82
CA THR A 120 -1.07 2.79 -19.98
C THR A 120 -0.16 3.96 -19.60
N LEU A 121 1.15 3.74 -19.63
CA LEU A 121 2.14 4.76 -19.25
C LEU A 121 2.12 5.98 -20.19
N ASP A 122 1.74 5.80 -21.46
CA ASP A 122 1.60 6.88 -22.43
C ASP A 122 0.50 7.90 -22.07
N ALA A 123 -0.40 7.52 -21.16
CA ALA A 123 -1.46 8.39 -20.66
C ALA A 123 -1.01 9.28 -19.49
N LEU A 124 0.24 9.14 -19.03
CA LEU A 124 0.82 9.91 -17.92
C LEU A 124 1.57 11.17 -18.37
N ARG A 125 1.27 11.69 -19.57
CA ARG A 125 1.92 12.87 -20.16
C ARG A 125 1.58 14.16 -19.43
#